data_AF-A0A8T4BDN2-F1
#
_entry.id   AF-A0A8T4BDN2-F1
#
_cell.length_a   1.000
_cell.length_b   1.000
_cell.length_c   1.000
_cell.angle_alpha   90.00
_cell.angle_beta   90.00
_cell.angle_gamma   90.00
#
_symmetry.space_group_name_H-M   'P 1'
#
loop_
_entity.id
_entity.type
_entity.pdbx_description
1 polymer ?
#
loop_
_entity_poly.entity_id
_entity_poly.type
_entity_poly.pdbx_seq_one_letter_code
_entity_poly.pdbx_strand_id
1 'polypeptide(L)'
;MGEDIKWLNLALVGLICIIQTFFDLAPEGPWESRSFTRGVIGLIGIGCLYVSWFRFTFAQKGLIPTIKIWKRPEKSWLHVMIFGIVCYAFVISINHFELDKYFPKTTGMIVMLAGSLSILNASYVWLVVNGPLSESKVHEQE
;
A
#
# COMPACT_ATOMS: atom_id res chain seq x y z
N MET A 1 28.54 1.61 9.39
CA MET A 1 28.18 2.24 10.67
C MET A 1 28.51 3.73 10.53
N GLY A 2 27.68 4.46 9.77
CA GLY A 2 27.98 5.85 9.37
C GLY A 2 27.15 6.45 8.21
N GLU A 3 26.35 5.68 7.46
CA GLU A 3 25.34 6.23 6.52
C GLU A 3 23.89 6.07 7.05
N ASP A 4 23.79 5.50 8.24
CA ASP A 4 22.65 4.76 8.78
C ASP A 4 21.48 5.71 9.16
N ILE A 5 21.80 6.95 9.51
CA ILE A 5 20.90 7.98 10.07
C ILE A 5 19.88 8.51 9.04
N LYS A 6 20.22 8.51 7.74
CA LYS A 6 19.39 9.14 6.69
C LYS A 6 18.02 8.49 6.54
N TRP A 7 17.89 7.21 6.89
CA TRP A 7 16.60 6.50 6.86
C TRP A 7 15.79 6.73 8.14
N LEU A 8 16.41 6.70 9.32
CA LEU A 8 15.72 6.99 10.59
C LEU A 8 15.00 8.35 10.57
N ASN A 9 15.63 9.38 10.01
CA ASN A 9 15.02 10.70 9.85
C ASN A 9 13.78 10.68 8.93
N LEU A 10 13.77 9.83 7.89
CA LEU A 10 12.64 9.69 6.98
C LEU A 10 11.47 8.96 7.65
N ALA A 11 11.75 7.95 8.48
CA ALA A 11 10.74 7.32 9.34
C ALA A 11 10.18 8.30 10.37
N LEU A 12 11.04 9.11 11.02
CA LEU A 12 10.61 10.10 12.01
C LEU A 12 9.70 11.16 11.39
N VAL A 13 10.09 11.73 10.24
CA VAL A 13 9.25 12.66 9.48
C VAL A 13 7.95 12.00 9.03
N GLY A 14 7.99 10.76 8.52
CA GLY A 14 6.79 10.03 8.13
C GLY A 14 5.82 9.77 9.30
N LEU A 15 6.35 9.43 10.47
CA LEU A 15 5.58 9.22 11.71
C LEU A 15 4.94 10.54 12.19
N ILE A 16 5.71 11.64 12.24
CA ILE A 16 5.19 12.98 12.56
C ILE A 16 4.11 13.38 11.55
N CYS A 17 4.32 13.13 10.26
CA CYS A 17 3.35 13.40 9.21
C CYS A 17 2.05 12.59 9.32
N ILE A 18 2.07 11.38 9.91
CA ILE A 18 0.83 10.67 10.26
C ILE A 18 0.21 11.25 11.53
N ILE A 19 0.98 11.43 12.60
CA ILE A 19 0.48 11.95 13.90
C ILE A 19 -0.23 13.30 13.71
N GLN A 20 0.33 14.21 12.91
CA GLN A 20 -0.26 15.52 12.66
C GLN A 20 -1.55 15.51 11.80
N THR A 21 -1.99 14.36 11.26
CA THR A 21 -3.33 14.24 10.64
C THR A 21 -4.45 14.01 11.65
N PHE A 22 -4.12 13.49 12.85
CA PHE A 22 -5.07 13.33 13.97
C PHE A 22 -5.35 14.65 14.69
N PHE A 23 -4.47 15.65 14.57
CA PHE A 23 -4.65 16.99 15.13
C PHE A 23 -5.10 17.99 14.04
N ASP A 24 -5.81 19.06 14.44
CA ASP A 24 -6.33 20.08 13.51
C ASP A 24 -5.25 21.13 13.12
N LEU A 25 -4.03 20.67 12.83
CA LEU A 25 -2.88 21.53 12.49
C LEU A 25 -2.71 21.76 10.98
N ALA A 26 -3.57 21.19 10.14
CA ALA A 26 -3.47 21.36 8.70
C ALA A 26 -4.07 22.70 8.24
N PRO A 27 -3.33 23.50 7.43
CA PRO A 27 -3.88 24.75 6.88
C PRO A 27 -5.08 24.49 5.97
N GLU A 28 -5.94 25.50 5.84
CA GLU A 28 -7.09 25.47 4.95
C GLU A 28 -6.65 25.19 3.51
N GLY A 29 -7.20 24.11 2.94
CA GLY A 29 -6.89 23.66 1.59
C GLY A 29 -7.59 24.52 0.54
N PRO A 30 -7.25 24.37 -0.75
CA PRO A 30 -7.79 25.16 -1.87
C PRO A 30 -9.29 24.92 -2.18
N TRP A 31 -10.02 24.32 -1.24
CA TRP A 31 -11.45 23.99 -1.28
C TRP A 31 -12.09 24.26 0.10
N GLU A 32 -11.58 25.22 0.87
CA GLU A 32 -12.00 25.58 2.25
C GLU A 32 -12.06 24.38 3.23
N SER A 33 -11.33 23.30 2.95
CA SER A 33 -11.47 22.03 3.64
C SER A 33 -10.12 21.51 4.13
N ARG A 34 -9.85 21.74 5.43
CA ARG A 34 -8.67 21.20 6.14
C ARG A 34 -8.55 19.68 6.04
N SER A 35 -9.66 18.97 5.82
CA SER A 35 -9.70 17.52 5.58
C SER A 35 -8.94 17.10 4.32
N PHE A 36 -8.96 17.91 3.25
CA PHE A 36 -8.20 17.63 2.03
C PHE A 36 -6.69 17.74 2.31
N THR A 37 -6.28 18.83 2.95
CA THR A 37 -4.87 19.06 3.35
C THR A 37 -4.36 17.94 4.27
N ARG A 38 -5.15 17.50 5.26
CA ARG A 38 -4.82 16.34 6.12
C ARG A 38 -4.62 15.06 5.30
N GLY A 39 -5.49 14.79 4.33
CA GLY A 39 -5.37 13.62 3.44
C GLY A 39 -4.06 13.62 2.65
N VAL A 40 -3.68 14.75 2.05
CA VAL A 40 -2.42 14.90 1.31
C VAL A 40 -1.20 14.72 2.22
N ILE A 41 -1.22 15.35 3.41
CA ILE A 41 -0.15 15.22 4.41
C ILE A 41 0.01 13.77 4.89
N GLY A 42 -1.10 13.07 5.16
CA GLY A 42 -1.08 11.66 5.56
C GLY A 42 -0.53 10.74 4.46
N LEU A 43 -0.89 10.99 3.20
CA LEU A 43 -0.38 10.24 2.05
C LEU A 43 1.14 10.41 1.90
N ILE A 44 1.65 11.63 2.07
CA ILE A 44 3.09 11.91 2.09
C ILE A 44 3.77 11.21 3.28
N GLY A 45 3.18 11.23 4.47
CA GLY A 45 3.70 10.54 5.66
C GLY A 45 3.82 9.02 5.47
N ILE A 46 2.78 8.39 4.92
CA ILE A 46 2.78 6.96 4.56
C ILE A 46 3.87 6.67 3.50
N GLY A 47 4.02 7.53 2.50
CA GLY A 47 5.09 7.42 1.50
C GLY A 47 6.51 7.47 2.11
N CYS A 48 6.75 8.39 3.04
CA CYS A 48 8.02 8.49 3.77
C CYS A 48 8.30 7.25 4.63
N LEU A 49 7.29 6.72 5.33
CA LEU A 49 7.41 5.48 6.10
C LEU A 49 7.69 4.28 5.20
N TYR A 50 7.01 4.15 4.05
CA TYR A 50 7.25 3.08 3.08
C TYR A 50 8.70 3.09 2.57
N VAL A 51 9.20 4.25 2.13
CA VAL A 51 10.58 4.38 1.62
C VAL A 51 11.60 4.08 2.72
N SER A 52 11.34 4.48 3.97
CA SER A 52 12.21 4.15 5.10
C SER A 52 12.20 2.67 5.46
N TRP A 53 11.03 2.03 5.46
CA TRP A 53 10.89 0.58 5.71
C TRP A 53 11.56 -0.23 4.60
N PHE A 54 11.32 0.11 3.33
CA PHE A 54 11.95 -0.52 2.18
C PHE A 54 13.48 -0.48 2.30
N ARG A 55 14.03 0.69 2.64
CA ARG A 55 15.46 0.88 2.88
C ARG A 55 16.00 0.06 4.05
N PHE A 56 15.26 -0.04 5.15
CA PHE A 56 15.63 -0.86 6.30
C PHE A 56 15.64 -2.36 5.97
N THR A 57 14.65 -2.84 5.21
CA THR A 57 14.52 -4.25 4.85
C THR A 57 15.48 -4.70 3.75
N PHE A 58 15.72 -3.87 2.73
CA PHE A 58 16.49 -4.27 1.53
C PHE A 58 17.89 -3.65 1.44
N ALA A 59 18.23 -2.63 2.24
CA ALA A 59 19.52 -1.93 2.29
C ALA A 59 20.07 -1.36 0.95
N GLN A 60 19.31 -1.44 -0.14
CA GLN A 60 19.71 -1.03 -1.49
C GLN A 60 19.15 0.35 -1.88
N LYS A 61 19.84 1.01 -2.83
CA LYS A 61 19.44 2.31 -3.40
C LYS A 61 18.43 2.10 -4.53
N GLY A 62 17.18 1.78 -4.16
CA GLY A 62 16.04 1.65 -5.06
C GLY A 62 14.71 1.85 -4.32
N LEU A 63 13.58 1.83 -5.06
CA LEU A 63 12.22 1.89 -4.49
C LEU A 63 11.33 0.69 -4.91
N ILE A 64 11.79 -0.14 -5.85
CA ILE A 64 11.01 -1.25 -6.43
C ILE A 64 11.74 -2.57 -6.08
N PRO A 65 11.10 -3.53 -5.39
CA PRO A 65 11.70 -4.83 -5.12
C PRO A 65 11.59 -5.73 -6.36
N THR A 66 12.67 -5.85 -7.13
CA THR A 66 12.75 -6.75 -8.28
C THR A 66 12.43 -8.19 -7.88
N ILE A 67 11.72 -8.94 -8.72
CA ILE A 67 11.21 -10.29 -8.41
C ILE A 67 12.35 -11.26 -8.00
N LYS A 68 13.55 -11.11 -8.58
CA LYS A 68 14.77 -11.87 -8.19
C LYS A 68 15.18 -11.76 -6.71
N ILE A 69 14.65 -10.81 -5.95
CA ILE A 69 14.92 -10.63 -4.50
C ILE A 69 13.96 -11.46 -3.63
N TRP A 70 12.80 -11.89 -4.17
CA TRP A 70 11.78 -12.61 -3.41
C TRP A 70 12.09 -14.10 -3.29
N LYS A 71 12.46 -14.54 -2.08
CA LYS A 71 12.87 -15.94 -1.81
C LYS A 71 11.79 -17.01 -2.08
N ARG A 72 10.49 -16.64 -2.07
CA ARG A 72 9.32 -17.53 -2.33
C ARG A 72 8.10 -16.74 -2.85
N PRO A 73 8.03 -16.35 -4.14
CA PRO A 73 6.92 -15.54 -4.65
C PRO A 73 5.58 -16.31 -4.75
N GLU A 74 5.65 -17.63 -4.98
CA GLU A 74 4.50 -18.53 -5.22
C GLU A 74 3.43 -18.53 -4.12
N LYS A 75 3.80 -18.23 -2.87
CA LYS A 75 2.86 -18.18 -1.74
C LYS A 75 2.32 -16.76 -1.49
N SER A 76 2.99 -15.71 -1.98
CA SER A 76 2.65 -14.33 -1.63
C SER A 76 1.38 -13.83 -2.32
N TRP A 77 1.23 -14.10 -3.62
CA TRP A 77 0.08 -13.62 -4.42
C TRP A 77 -1.27 -14.07 -3.84
N LEU A 78 -1.35 -15.32 -3.35
CA LEU A 78 -2.57 -15.92 -2.81
C LEU A 78 -3.05 -15.17 -1.55
N HIS A 79 -2.13 -14.75 -0.67
CA HIS A 79 -2.47 -13.93 0.49
C HIS A 79 -3.01 -12.55 0.11
N VAL A 80 -2.42 -11.91 -0.92
CA VAL A 80 -2.87 -10.60 -1.44
C VAL A 80 -4.25 -10.73 -2.12
N MET A 81 -4.51 -11.83 -2.82
CA MET A 81 -5.81 -12.13 -3.42
C MET A 81 -6.89 -12.35 -2.35
N ILE A 82 -6.59 -13.13 -1.30
CA ILE A 82 -7.50 -13.31 -0.15
C ILE A 82 -7.79 -11.96 0.52
N PHE A 83 -6.76 -11.14 0.76
CA PHE A 83 -6.95 -9.80 1.33
C PHE A 83 -7.90 -8.93 0.49
N GLY A 84 -7.71 -8.92 -0.84
CA GLY A 84 -8.62 -8.21 -1.76
C GLY A 84 -10.06 -8.71 -1.68
N ILE A 85 -10.27 -10.03 -1.64
CA ILE A 85 -11.61 -10.64 -1.48
C ILE A 85 -12.23 -10.28 -0.12
N VAL A 86 -11.44 -10.27 0.97
CA VAL A 86 -11.88 -9.86 2.31
C VAL A 86 -12.29 -8.39 2.33
N CYS A 87 -11.60 -7.49 1.62
CA CYS A 87 -12.02 -6.09 1.48
C CYS A 87 -13.41 -5.97 0.81
N TYR A 88 -13.67 -6.75 -0.25
CA TYR A 88 -15.01 -6.78 -0.87
C TYR A 88 -16.07 -7.36 0.08
N ALA A 89 -15.79 -8.48 0.75
CA ALA A 89 -16.69 -9.09 1.71
C ALA A 89 -17.05 -8.14 2.86
N PHE A 90 -16.08 -7.37 3.36
CA PHE A 90 -16.27 -6.36 4.42
C PHE A 90 -17.20 -5.22 3.97
N VAL A 91 -17.05 -4.69 2.75
CA VAL A 91 -17.95 -3.65 2.23
C VAL A 91 -19.36 -4.19 2.01
N ILE A 92 -19.50 -5.42 1.51
CA ILE A 92 -20.79 -6.10 1.37
C ILE A 92 -21.44 -6.30 2.74
N SER A 93 -20.69 -6.70 3.77
CA SER A 93 -21.20 -6.85 5.14
C SER A 93 -21.65 -5.51 5.74
N ILE A 94 -20.89 -4.42 5.58
CA ILE A 94 -21.29 -3.08 6.06
C ILE A 94 -22.64 -2.67 5.47
N ASN A 95 -22.83 -2.87 4.16
CA ASN A 95 -24.06 -2.50 3.48
C ASN A 95 -25.24 -3.43 3.84
N HIS A 96 -24.99 -4.74 4.02
CA HIS A 96 -26.04 -5.70 4.40
C HIS A 96 -26.52 -5.55 5.84
N PHE A 97 -25.67 -5.06 6.75
CA PHE A 97 -26.02 -4.78 8.16
C PHE A 97 -26.39 -3.30 8.42
N GLU A 98 -26.61 -2.50 7.36
CA GLU A 98 -26.96 -1.06 7.43
C GLU A 98 -26.01 -0.22 8.34
N LEU A 99 -24.72 -0.60 8.39
CA LEU A 99 -23.72 0.02 9.26
C LEU A 99 -23.23 1.40 8.77
N ASP A 100 -23.84 1.95 7.71
CA ASP A 100 -23.66 3.32 7.20
C ASP A 100 -23.88 4.41 8.28
N LYS A 101 -24.56 4.09 9.39
CA LYS A 101 -24.68 5.00 10.56
C LYS A 101 -23.39 5.15 11.38
N TYR A 102 -22.46 4.19 11.27
CA TYR A 102 -21.17 4.19 11.99
C TYR A 102 -19.96 4.52 11.09
N PHE A 103 -20.07 4.32 9.78
CA PHE A 103 -18.98 4.54 8.84
C PHE A 103 -19.25 5.71 7.88
N PRO A 104 -18.27 6.61 7.63
CA PRO A 104 -18.40 7.67 6.63
C PRO A 104 -18.75 7.09 5.25
N LYS A 105 -19.64 7.76 4.50
CA LYS A 105 -20.16 7.29 3.21
C LYS A 105 -19.08 6.96 2.15
N THR A 106 -17.90 7.56 2.26
CA THR A 106 -16.74 7.32 1.38
C THR A 106 -15.96 6.04 1.73
N THR A 107 -16.18 5.43 2.89
CA THR A 107 -15.41 4.26 3.39
C THR A 107 -15.50 3.07 2.44
N GLY A 108 -16.71 2.75 1.96
CA GLY A 108 -16.92 1.66 1.01
C GLY A 108 -16.17 1.86 -0.31
N MET A 109 -16.07 3.10 -0.81
CA MET A 109 -15.32 3.44 -2.02
C MET A 109 -13.82 3.22 -1.84
N ILE A 110 -13.26 3.66 -0.70
CA ILE A 110 -11.82 3.53 -0.39
C ILE A 110 -11.44 2.05 -0.20
N VAL A 111 -12.28 1.28 0.50
CA VAL A 111 -12.02 -0.16 0.73
C VAL A 111 -12.22 -0.99 -0.54
N MET A 112 -13.21 -0.69 -1.38
CA MET A 112 -13.32 -1.32 -2.70
C MET A 112 -12.11 -1.00 -3.59
N LEU A 113 -11.67 0.26 -3.64
CA LEU A 113 -10.48 0.66 -4.41
C LEU A 113 -9.22 -0.12 -3.95
N ALA A 114 -9.00 -0.23 -2.64
CA ALA A 114 -7.90 -1.02 -2.08
C ALA A 114 -8.02 -2.52 -2.42
N GLY A 115 -9.24 -3.07 -2.37
CA GLY A 115 -9.54 -4.43 -2.79
C GLY A 115 -9.25 -4.67 -4.28
N SER A 116 -9.68 -3.78 -5.16
CA SER A 116 -9.40 -3.84 -6.60
C SER A 116 -7.89 -3.80 -6.88
N LEU A 117 -7.15 -2.88 -6.25
CA LEU A 117 -5.69 -2.79 -6.37
C LEU A 117 -5.01 -4.08 -5.90
N SER A 118 -5.48 -4.69 -4.81
CA SER A 118 -4.93 -5.95 -4.30
C SER A 118 -5.18 -7.11 -5.26
N ILE A 119 -6.38 -7.24 -5.81
CA ILE A 119 -6.73 -8.26 -6.81
C ILE A 119 -5.90 -8.10 -8.09
N LEU A 120 -5.73 -6.87 -8.60
CA LEU A 120 -4.90 -6.59 -9.77
C LEU A 120 -3.42 -6.94 -9.54
N ASN A 121 -2.86 -6.58 -8.38
CA ASN A 121 -1.48 -6.94 -8.03
C ASN A 121 -1.31 -8.47 -7.89
N ALA A 122 -2.25 -9.16 -7.26
CA ALA A 122 -2.21 -10.61 -7.13
C ALA A 122 -2.34 -11.32 -8.48
N SER A 123 -3.20 -10.82 -9.37
CA SER A 123 -3.35 -11.31 -10.75
C SER A 123 -2.08 -11.11 -11.57
N TYR A 124 -1.42 -9.94 -11.47
CA TYR A 124 -0.13 -9.69 -12.10
C TYR A 124 0.95 -10.66 -11.62
N VAL A 125 1.12 -10.83 -10.30
CA VAL A 125 2.12 -11.77 -9.76
C VAL A 125 1.80 -13.22 -10.16
N TRP A 126 0.51 -13.60 -10.23
CA TRP A 126 0.11 -14.92 -10.73
C TRP A 126 0.46 -15.10 -12.22
N LEU A 127 0.23 -14.09 -13.07
CA LEU A 127 0.58 -14.13 -14.50
C LEU A 127 2.09 -14.25 -14.76
N VAL A 128 2.92 -13.66 -13.91
CA VAL A 128 4.39 -13.74 -14.00
C VAL A 128 4.96 -15.02 -13.40
N VAL A 129 4.35 -15.57 -12.34
CA VAL A 129 4.86 -16.78 -11.67
C VAL A 129 4.33 -18.08 -12.31
N ASN A 130 3.04 -18.14 -12.64
CA ASN A 130 2.37 -19.36 -13.15
C ASN A 130 1.77 -19.17 -14.56
N GLY A 131 1.64 -17.94 -15.03
CA GLY A 131 1.02 -17.62 -16.32
C GLY A 131 2.00 -17.61 -17.50
N PRO A 132 1.54 -17.18 -18.68
CA PRO A 132 2.33 -17.16 -19.92
C PRO A 132 3.44 -16.09 -19.95
N LEU A 133 3.59 -15.29 -18.90
CA LEU A 133 4.64 -14.26 -18.76
C LEU A 133 5.80 -14.72 -17.86
N SER A 134 5.93 -16.03 -17.62
CA SER A 134 6.99 -16.61 -16.82
C SER A 134 8.30 -16.74 -17.62
N GLU A 135 9.35 -16.04 -17.17
CA GLU A 135 10.68 -16.01 -17.83
C GLU A 135 11.33 -17.41 -17.95
N SER A 136 10.88 -18.39 -17.16
CA SER A 136 11.33 -19.80 -17.23
C SER A 136 11.10 -20.46 -18.60
N LYS A 137 10.17 -19.95 -19.42
CA LYS A 137 9.94 -20.48 -20.78
C LYS A 137 10.85 -19.89 -21.86
N VAL A 138 11.69 -18.90 -21.54
CA VAL A 138 12.57 -18.22 -22.51
C VAL A 138 13.95 -18.89 -22.58
N HIS A 139 14.45 -19.43 -21.47
CA HIS A 139 15.79 -20.04 -21.37
C HIS A 139 15.86 -21.53 -21.74
N GLU A 140 14.80 -22.11 -22.33
CA GLU A 140 14.80 -23.50 -22.83
C GLU A 140 14.82 -23.53 -24.39
N GLN A 141 15.35 -22.47 -25.00
CA GLN A 141 15.47 -22.24 -26.45
C GLN A 141 16.84 -21.65 -26.87
N GLU A 142 17.83 -21.63 -25.97
CA GLU A 142 19.27 -21.38 -26.23
C GLU A 142 20.08 -22.63 -25.86
#